data_AF-A0A2E0KEA1-F1
#
_entry.id   AF-A0A2E0KEA1-F1
#
_cell.length_a   1.000
_cell.length_b   1.000
_cell.length_c   1.000
_cell.angle_alpha   90.00
_cell.angle_beta   90.00
_cell.angle_gamma   90.00
#
_symmetry.space_group_name_H-M   'P 1'
#
loop_
_entity.id
_entity.type
_entity.pdbx_description
1 polymer ?
#
loop_
_entity_poly.entity_id
_entity_poly.type
_entity_poly.pdbx_seq_one_letter_code
_entity_poly.pdbx_strand_id
1 'polypeptide(L)'
;MGLNRRSFLLGSGLTAAGLVGSWLGEADRAEAAPLKVNTAIQADETPRSCQPQDPLAALLEGNERFAAAWQSNNTATTMAARAEAMSSLWTKGCYLPGDTLTTGQAPWASILSCADSRVSPEWIFDAAPADLFVIRSAGNTAFDNAIASLEFGVATLHTPLIMVMGHSDCGAVKAARDSAPLTPLLEQLVKPIRASLSPENTLATAIKRNAGFAAKQLTQRSRVLADAEVDGRLTIVVSYFDIRSGKVSLV
;
A
#
# COMPACT_ATOMS: atom_id res chain seq x y z
N MET A 1 20.03 52.43 2.98
CA MET A 1 20.35 52.78 4.38
C MET A 1 19.13 53.48 4.98
N GLY A 2 18.49 52.86 5.98
CA GLY A 2 17.27 53.35 6.62
C GLY A 2 16.49 52.14 7.15
N LEU A 3 16.01 52.04 8.38
CA LEU A 3 15.92 52.98 9.50
C LEU A 3 16.13 52.17 10.79
N ASN A 4 16.92 52.73 11.71
CA ASN A 4 17.04 52.27 13.09
C ASN A 4 15.93 52.94 13.91
N ARG A 5 15.13 52.16 14.67
CA ARG A 5 14.26 52.71 15.72
C ARG A 5 14.52 51.97 17.03
N ARG A 6 15.32 52.66 17.84
CA ARG A 6 15.48 52.53 19.29
C ARG A 6 14.14 52.34 20.01
N SER A 7 14.19 51.44 20.98
CA SER A 7 13.77 51.64 22.37
C SER A 7 12.30 51.97 22.64
N PHE A 8 11.58 50.98 23.15
CA PHE A 8 10.72 51.18 24.32
C PHE A 8 10.94 50.00 25.28
N LEU A 9 11.60 50.30 26.40
CA LEU A 9 11.73 49.45 27.57
C LEU A 9 10.97 50.11 28.70
N LEU A 10 10.46 49.27 29.61
CA LEU A 10 10.02 49.54 30.99
C LEU A 10 8.55 49.89 31.20
N GLY A 11 7.78 48.84 31.48
CA GLY A 11 6.67 48.84 32.44
C GLY A 11 6.87 47.66 33.39
N SER A 12 7.36 47.96 34.59
CA SER A 12 7.63 47.04 35.70
C SER A 12 6.36 46.43 36.30
N GLY A 13 6.42 45.16 36.71
CA GLY A 13 5.41 44.56 37.59
C GLY A 13 5.51 43.04 37.72
N LEU A 14 6.46 42.55 38.52
CA LEU A 14 6.43 41.18 39.04
C LEU A 14 5.24 41.02 40.00
N THR A 15 4.36 40.05 39.74
CA THR A 15 3.78 39.20 40.78
C THR A 15 3.63 37.79 40.23
N ALA A 16 4.54 36.92 40.61
CA ALA A 16 4.36 35.48 40.53
C ALA A 16 3.39 35.05 41.65
N ALA A 17 2.24 34.50 41.28
CA ALA A 17 1.40 33.72 42.16
C ALA A 17 1.03 32.45 41.40
N GLY A 18 1.62 31.33 41.82
CA GLY A 18 1.40 30.03 41.23
C GLY A 18 -0.03 29.53 41.49
N LEU A 19 -0.58 28.87 40.48
CA LEU A 19 -1.62 27.87 40.65
C LEU A 19 -1.19 26.65 39.86
N VAL A 20 -0.67 25.66 40.59
CA VAL A 20 -0.48 24.29 40.13
C VAL A 20 -1.88 23.69 39.99
N GLY A 21 -2.44 23.74 38.79
CA GLY A 21 -3.66 23.03 38.43
C GLY A 21 -3.29 21.65 37.89
N SER A 22 -3.47 20.62 38.70
CA SER A 22 -3.39 19.22 38.31
C SER A 22 -4.47 18.88 37.28
N TRP A 23 -4.12 18.96 36.00
CA TRP A 23 -4.88 18.36 34.91
C TRP A 23 -4.62 16.85 34.87
N LEU A 24 -5.31 16.10 35.74
CA LEU A 24 -5.61 14.70 35.48
C LEU A 24 -6.85 14.69 34.58
N GLY A 25 -6.61 14.74 33.28
CA GLY A 25 -7.64 14.48 32.27
C GLY A 25 -7.59 13.01 31.90
N GLU A 26 -8.58 12.25 32.38
CA GLU A 26 -9.01 10.99 31.78
C GLU A 26 -9.10 11.18 30.26
N ALA A 27 -8.27 10.45 29.51
CA ALA A 27 -8.37 10.42 28.06
C ALA A 27 -9.62 9.63 27.68
N ASP A 28 -10.77 10.31 27.65
CA ASP A 28 -11.97 9.81 27.02
C ASP A 28 -11.62 9.43 25.58
N ARG A 29 -11.62 8.11 25.32
CA ARG A 29 -11.59 7.56 23.98
C ARG A 29 -12.90 7.92 23.32
N ALA A 30 -12.95 9.11 22.72
CA ALA A 30 -14.03 9.50 21.84
C ALA A 30 -14.20 8.40 20.79
N GLU A 31 -15.33 7.70 20.88
CA GLU A 31 -15.78 6.76 19.88
C GLU A 31 -15.93 7.55 18.57
N ALA A 32 -15.01 7.30 17.64
CA ALA A 32 -15.01 7.98 16.36
C ALA A 32 -16.35 7.71 15.69
N ALA A 33 -17.15 8.76 15.51
CA ALA A 33 -18.38 8.69 14.74
C ALA A 33 -18.05 8.07 13.36
N PRO A 34 -18.92 7.18 12.83
CA PRO A 34 -18.70 6.61 11.51
C PRO A 34 -18.46 7.76 10.54
N LEU A 35 -17.35 7.68 9.83
CA LEU A 35 -16.95 8.68 8.86
C LEU A 35 -18.05 8.70 7.80
N LYS A 36 -18.98 9.66 7.90
CA LYS A 36 -19.92 9.97 6.84
C LYS A 36 -19.12 10.66 5.76
N VAL A 37 -18.43 9.87 4.93
CA VAL A 37 -17.83 10.33 3.68
C VAL A 37 -18.99 10.69 2.77
N ASN A 38 -19.53 11.90 2.96
CA ASN A 38 -20.52 12.50 2.09
C ASN A 38 -19.80 13.07 0.86
N THR A 39 -19.22 12.18 0.09
CA THR A 39 -18.91 12.39 -1.33
C THR A 39 -19.28 11.10 -2.02
N ALA A 40 -20.59 10.82 -2.09
CA ALA A 40 -21.09 9.99 -3.16
C ALA A 40 -20.66 10.69 -4.45
N ILE A 41 -19.53 10.24 -5.03
CA ILE A 41 -19.27 10.46 -6.44
C ILE A 41 -20.50 9.86 -7.11
N GLN A 42 -21.36 10.75 -7.64
CA GLN A 42 -22.62 10.36 -8.22
C GLN A 42 -22.34 9.23 -9.22
N ALA A 43 -23.10 8.15 -9.07
CA ALA A 43 -22.96 6.92 -9.83
C ALA A 43 -23.44 7.06 -11.29
N ASP A 44 -23.30 8.25 -11.90
CA ASP A 44 -23.51 8.44 -13.32
C ASP A 44 -22.21 8.06 -14.04
N GLU A 45 -22.25 6.87 -14.66
CA GLU A 45 -21.36 6.38 -15.72
C GLU A 45 -19.86 6.70 -15.54
N THR A 46 -19.28 6.13 -14.49
CA THR A 46 -17.83 6.12 -14.26
C THR A 46 -17.15 5.03 -15.11
N PRO A 47 -15.81 4.99 -15.25
CA PRO A 47 -15.02 3.97 -15.99
C PRO A 47 -15.20 2.49 -15.57
N ARG A 48 -16.28 2.15 -14.85
CA ARG A 48 -16.67 0.84 -14.31
C ARG A 48 -16.95 -0.25 -15.37
N SER A 49 -16.79 0.01 -16.67
CA SER A 49 -17.04 -1.01 -17.70
C SER A 49 -16.02 -2.17 -17.65
N CYS A 50 -14.85 -1.93 -17.05
CA CYS A 50 -13.71 -2.85 -17.02
C CYS A 50 -13.50 -3.55 -15.67
N GLN A 51 -14.55 -4.02 -14.99
CA GLN A 51 -14.40 -4.73 -13.71
C GLN A 51 -14.53 -6.25 -13.88
N PRO A 52 -13.53 -7.05 -13.45
CA PRO A 52 -13.68 -8.50 -13.41
C PRO A 52 -14.71 -8.89 -12.35
N GLN A 53 -15.43 -10.00 -12.60
CA GLN A 53 -16.35 -10.57 -11.62
C GLN A 53 -15.62 -11.05 -10.37
N ASP A 54 -14.42 -11.61 -10.56
CA ASP A 54 -13.52 -12.02 -9.49
C ASP A 54 -12.18 -11.28 -9.62
N PRO A 55 -12.00 -10.19 -8.86
CA PRO A 55 -10.74 -9.45 -8.78
C PRO A 55 -9.51 -10.31 -8.47
N LEU A 56 -9.65 -11.32 -7.61
CA LEU A 56 -8.51 -12.15 -7.22
C LEU A 56 -8.11 -13.08 -8.36
N ALA A 57 -9.08 -13.73 -9.00
CA ALA A 57 -8.83 -14.54 -10.19
C ALA A 57 -8.17 -13.70 -11.30
N ALA A 58 -8.67 -12.49 -11.55
CA ALA A 58 -8.11 -11.59 -12.55
C ALA A 58 -6.63 -11.22 -12.28
N LEU A 59 -6.26 -10.95 -11.02
CA LEU A 59 -4.86 -10.74 -10.65
C LEU A 59 -4.02 -12.00 -10.95
N LEU A 60 -4.48 -13.18 -10.52
CA LEU A 60 -3.71 -14.41 -10.69
C LEU A 60 -3.54 -14.78 -12.17
N GLU A 61 -4.59 -14.67 -12.98
CA GLU A 61 -4.54 -14.88 -14.43
C GLU A 61 -3.61 -13.87 -15.13
N GLY A 62 -3.65 -12.60 -14.69
CA GLY A 62 -2.73 -11.58 -15.16
C GLY A 62 -1.27 -11.91 -14.82
N ASN A 63 -1.03 -12.40 -13.60
CA ASN A 63 0.30 -12.85 -13.20
C ASN A 63 0.77 -14.08 -13.98
N GLU A 64 -0.11 -15.01 -14.33
CA GLU A 64 0.28 -16.15 -15.17
C GLU A 64 0.82 -15.70 -16.52
N ARG A 65 0.16 -14.72 -17.16
CA ARG A 65 0.64 -14.13 -18.42
C ARG A 65 1.97 -13.42 -18.25
N PHE A 66 2.10 -12.57 -17.24
CA PHE A 66 3.36 -11.91 -16.90
C PHE A 66 4.49 -12.92 -16.64
N ALA A 67 4.25 -13.93 -15.80
CA ALA A 67 5.24 -14.93 -15.44
C ALA A 67 5.70 -15.74 -16.65
N ALA A 68 4.80 -16.07 -17.58
CA ALA A 68 5.15 -16.75 -18.82
C ALA A 68 6.05 -15.88 -19.70
N ALA A 69 5.68 -14.61 -19.92
CA ALA A 69 6.49 -13.65 -20.66
C ALA A 69 7.87 -13.43 -20.01
N TRP A 70 7.90 -13.29 -18.68
CA TRP A 70 9.10 -13.11 -17.87
C TRP A 70 10.07 -14.29 -18.02
N GLN A 71 9.58 -15.52 -17.91
CA GLN A 71 10.40 -16.73 -18.05
C GLN A 71 10.87 -16.94 -19.49
N SER A 72 10.05 -16.64 -20.49
CA SER A 72 10.45 -16.64 -21.90
C SER A 72 11.63 -15.68 -22.13
N ASN A 73 11.51 -14.44 -21.62
CA ASN A 73 12.56 -13.43 -21.70
C ASN A 73 13.89 -13.82 -21.05
N ASN A 74 13.86 -14.63 -19.98
CA ASN A 74 15.09 -15.14 -19.35
C ASN A 74 15.90 -16.06 -20.26
N THR A 75 15.28 -16.66 -21.29
CA THR A 75 15.94 -17.55 -22.26
C THR A 75 16.14 -16.90 -23.63
N ALA A 76 15.48 -15.76 -23.89
CA ALA A 76 15.53 -15.08 -25.17
C ALA A 76 16.92 -14.46 -25.44
N THR A 77 17.50 -14.77 -26.60
CA THR A 77 18.83 -14.26 -27.00
C THR A 77 18.75 -13.04 -27.93
N THR A 78 17.63 -12.85 -28.65
CA THR A 78 17.45 -11.75 -29.62
C THR A 78 16.48 -10.68 -29.12
N MET A 79 16.52 -9.48 -29.72
CA MET A 79 15.54 -8.42 -29.41
C MET A 79 14.13 -8.79 -29.88
N ALA A 80 14.01 -9.40 -31.05
CA ALA A 80 12.72 -9.82 -31.60
C ALA A 80 12.04 -10.86 -30.71
N ALA A 81 12.78 -11.87 -30.22
CA ALA A 81 12.23 -12.86 -29.30
C ALA A 81 11.79 -12.23 -27.97
N ARG A 82 12.51 -11.20 -27.48
CA ARG A 82 12.11 -10.49 -26.26
C ARG A 82 10.84 -9.66 -26.47
N ALA A 83 10.74 -8.97 -27.60
CA ALA A 83 9.53 -8.22 -27.95
C ALA A 83 8.33 -9.15 -28.11
N GLU A 84 8.51 -10.30 -28.77
CA GLU A 84 7.47 -11.31 -28.96
C GLU A 84 7.00 -11.91 -27.63
N ALA A 85 7.90 -12.18 -26.69
CA ALA A 85 7.54 -12.69 -25.38
C ALA A 85 6.61 -11.73 -24.61
N MET A 86 6.75 -10.42 -24.85
CA MET A 86 5.97 -9.38 -24.16
C MET A 86 4.75 -8.91 -24.97
N SER A 87 4.62 -9.31 -26.23
CA SER A 87 3.63 -8.75 -27.17
C SER A 87 2.19 -9.02 -26.76
N SER A 88 1.96 -10.05 -25.93
CA SER A 88 0.63 -10.44 -25.46
C SER A 88 0.18 -9.77 -24.15
N LEU A 89 1.09 -9.08 -23.46
CA LEU A 89 0.75 -8.35 -22.24
C LEU A 89 -0.09 -7.11 -22.59
N TRP A 90 -1.06 -6.76 -21.74
CA TRP A 90 -2.06 -5.70 -21.89
C TRP A 90 -2.97 -5.80 -23.12
N THR A 91 -2.88 -6.86 -23.93
CA THR A 91 -3.69 -7.03 -25.14
C THR A 91 -5.06 -7.67 -24.89
N LYS A 92 -5.21 -8.36 -23.76
CA LYS A 92 -6.44 -9.10 -23.40
C LYS A 92 -7.32 -8.36 -22.39
N GLY A 93 -6.84 -7.24 -21.86
CA GLY A 93 -7.55 -6.43 -20.88
C GLY A 93 -8.57 -5.49 -21.52
N CYS A 94 -9.48 -5.00 -20.70
CA CYS A 94 -10.39 -3.94 -21.10
C CYS A 94 -9.60 -2.62 -21.15
N TYR A 95 -9.50 -2.03 -22.35
CA TYR A 95 -8.76 -0.79 -22.56
C TYR A 95 -9.66 0.42 -22.36
N LEU A 96 -9.28 1.28 -21.41
CA LEU A 96 -9.93 2.58 -21.21
C LEU A 96 -9.18 3.66 -21.99
N PRO A 97 -9.85 4.38 -22.92
CA PRO A 97 -9.26 5.53 -23.60
C PRO A 97 -8.84 6.63 -22.61
N GLY A 98 -7.81 7.40 -22.96
CA GLY A 98 -7.32 8.49 -22.11
C GLY A 98 -8.41 9.49 -21.73
N ASP A 99 -9.32 9.82 -22.64
CA ASP A 99 -10.44 10.73 -22.39
C ASP A 99 -11.36 10.21 -21.28
N THR A 100 -11.63 8.91 -21.23
CA THR A 100 -12.40 8.28 -20.16
C THR A 100 -11.69 8.44 -18.81
N LEU A 101 -10.37 8.30 -18.77
CA LEU A 101 -9.57 8.44 -17.54
C LEU A 101 -9.54 9.89 -17.00
N THR A 102 -9.88 10.89 -17.83
CA THR A 102 -10.01 12.29 -17.35
C THR A 102 -11.23 12.49 -16.45
N THR A 103 -12.21 11.59 -16.54
CA THR A 103 -13.48 11.70 -15.81
C THR A 103 -13.44 11.04 -14.43
N GLY A 104 -12.46 10.17 -14.18
CA GLY A 104 -12.30 9.50 -12.89
C GLY A 104 -11.54 8.18 -12.96
N GLN A 105 -11.62 7.41 -11.87
CA GLN A 105 -11.03 6.08 -11.73
C GLN A 105 -11.99 5.14 -10.99
N ALA A 106 -11.92 3.85 -11.29
CA ALA A 106 -12.75 2.81 -10.66
C ALA A 106 -11.97 1.50 -10.48
N PRO A 107 -10.85 1.52 -9.74
CA PRO A 107 -10.03 0.33 -9.53
C PRO A 107 -10.83 -0.79 -8.85
N TRP A 108 -10.57 -2.03 -9.27
CA TRP A 108 -11.25 -3.22 -8.76
C TRP A 108 -10.39 -4.00 -7.77
N ALA A 109 -9.13 -3.61 -7.58
CA ALA A 109 -8.29 -4.10 -6.49
C ALA A 109 -7.34 -3.01 -5.98
N SER A 110 -6.99 -3.10 -4.70
CA SER A 110 -5.93 -2.32 -4.08
C SER A 110 -4.74 -3.22 -3.75
N ILE A 111 -3.53 -2.75 -4.01
CA ILE A 111 -2.30 -3.52 -3.74
C ILE A 111 -1.41 -2.76 -2.77
N LEU A 112 -1.07 -3.38 -1.65
CA LEU A 112 0.03 -2.93 -0.79
C LEU A 112 1.27 -3.77 -1.11
N SER A 113 2.24 -3.17 -1.82
CA SER A 113 3.47 -3.86 -2.21
C SER A 113 4.73 -3.17 -1.69
N CYS A 114 5.87 -3.82 -1.89
CA CYS A 114 7.16 -3.20 -1.60
C CYS A 114 7.46 -2.04 -2.55
N ALA A 115 8.20 -1.03 -2.07
CA ALA A 115 8.82 0.02 -2.89
C ALA A 115 10.00 -0.47 -3.74
N ASP A 116 10.37 -1.76 -3.66
CA ASP A 116 11.42 -2.38 -4.46
C ASP A 116 11.20 -2.12 -5.95
N SER A 117 12.24 -1.63 -6.64
CA SER A 117 12.16 -1.22 -8.05
C SER A 117 11.91 -2.39 -9.02
N ARG A 118 12.09 -3.63 -8.57
CA ARG A 118 11.80 -4.85 -9.32
C ARG A 118 10.32 -5.28 -9.18
N VAL A 119 9.57 -4.61 -8.31
CA VAL A 119 8.19 -4.96 -7.95
C VAL A 119 7.25 -3.85 -8.41
N SER A 120 6.74 -3.95 -9.63
CA SER A 120 5.70 -3.07 -10.18
C SER A 120 4.40 -3.87 -10.31
N PRO A 121 3.42 -3.68 -9.41
CA PRO A 121 2.19 -4.47 -9.42
C PRO A 121 1.44 -4.47 -10.74
N GLU A 122 1.38 -3.33 -11.43
CA GLU A 122 0.70 -3.18 -12.73
C GLU A 122 1.33 -4.07 -13.81
N TRP A 123 2.65 -4.24 -13.77
CA TRP A 123 3.37 -5.19 -14.64
C TRP A 123 3.16 -6.63 -14.22
N ILE A 124 3.33 -6.89 -12.93
CA ILE A 124 3.26 -8.24 -12.36
C ILE A 124 1.89 -8.87 -12.57
N PHE A 125 0.83 -8.07 -12.59
CA PHE A 125 -0.54 -8.52 -12.77
C PHE A 125 -1.12 -8.22 -14.15
N ASP A 126 -0.30 -7.77 -15.11
CA ASP A 126 -0.75 -7.46 -16.47
C ASP A 126 -1.98 -6.53 -16.48
N ALA A 127 -1.96 -5.52 -15.59
CA ALA A 127 -3.08 -4.65 -15.31
C ALA A 127 -2.93 -3.31 -16.06
N ALA A 128 -4.05 -2.76 -16.52
CA ALA A 128 -4.13 -1.51 -17.24
C ALA A 128 -4.24 -0.30 -16.28
N PRO A 129 -4.06 0.94 -16.78
CA PRO A 129 -4.38 2.12 -15.99
C PRO A 129 -5.81 2.08 -15.43
N ALA A 130 -5.97 2.53 -14.19
CA ALA A 130 -7.21 2.53 -13.42
C ALA A 130 -7.76 1.15 -12.99
N ASP A 131 -7.06 0.03 -13.26
CA ASP A 131 -7.43 -1.29 -12.72
C ASP A 131 -7.08 -1.42 -11.22
N LEU A 132 -5.88 -0.94 -10.85
CA LEU A 132 -5.32 -1.12 -9.52
C LEU A 132 -5.13 0.20 -8.79
N PHE A 133 -5.44 0.21 -7.50
CA PHE A 133 -5.07 1.27 -6.56
C PHE A 133 -3.84 0.85 -5.75
N VAL A 134 -2.66 1.37 -6.12
CA VAL A 134 -1.37 0.82 -5.66
C VAL A 134 -0.72 1.69 -4.60
N ILE A 135 -0.37 1.08 -3.47
CA ILE A 135 0.41 1.69 -2.39
C ILE A 135 1.73 0.93 -2.28
N ARG A 136 2.85 1.67 -2.30
CA ARG A 136 4.20 1.09 -2.23
C ARG A 136 4.96 1.63 -1.03
N SER A 137 5.33 0.74 -0.11
CA SER A 137 6.17 1.07 1.05
C SER A 137 7.30 0.05 1.16
N ALA A 138 8.48 0.46 1.63
CA ALA A 138 9.58 -0.48 1.80
C ALA A 138 9.18 -1.61 2.76
N GLY A 139 9.36 -2.86 2.31
CA GLY A 139 8.91 -4.04 3.04
C GLY A 139 7.39 -4.20 3.12
N ASN A 140 6.61 -3.62 2.20
CA ASN A 140 5.14 -3.71 2.16
C ASN A 140 4.48 -3.39 3.52
N THR A 141 5.12 -2.51 4.30
CA THR A 141 4.73 -2.15 5.64
C THR A 141 3.47 -1.29 5.62
N ALA A 142 2.48 -1.65 6.44
CA ALA A 142 1.26 -0.88 6.65
C ALA A 142 1.51 0.35 7.57
N PHE A 143 2.28 1.32 7.07
CA PHE A 143 2.41 2.63 7.72
C PHE A 143 1.08 3.39 7.70
N ASP A 144 0.97 4.43 8.52
CA ASP A 144 -0.27 5.18 8.70
C ASP A 144 -0.80 5.76 7.38
N ASN A 145 0.09 6.35 6.56
CA ASN A 145 -0.27 6.85 5.24
C ASN A 145 -0.68 5.74 4.26
N ALA A 146 -0.13 4.53 4.42
CA ALA A 146 -0.51 3.38 3.60
C ALA A 146 -1.92 2.88 3.97
N ILE A 147 -2.21 2.79 5.28
CA ILE A 147 -3.53 2.43 5.79
C ILE A 147 -4.56 3.48 5.36
N ALA A 148 -4.29 4.77 5.58
CA ALA A 148 -5.19 5.85 5.19
C ALA A 148 -5.47 5.87 3.67
N SER A 149 -4.47 5.55 2.84
CA SER A 149 -4.68 5.41 1.40
C SER A 149 -5.59 4.22 1.07
N LEU A 150 -5.41 3.08 1.74
CA LEU A 150 -6.27 1.91 1.56
C LEU A 150 -7.70 2.17 2.05
N GLU A 151 -7.87 2.92 3.15
CA GLU A 151 -9.20 3.40 3.58
C GLU A 151 -9.87 4.21 2.49
N PHE A 152 -9.15 5.12 1.82
CA PHE A 152 -9.69 5.86 0.68
C PHE A 152 -10.08 4.94 -0.48
N GLY A 153 -9.24 3.97 -0.82
CA GLY A 153 -9.54 2.97 -1.85
C GLY A 153 -10.85 2.22 -1.56
N VAL A 154 -11.05 1.78 -0.32
CA VAL A 154 -12.23 1.01 0.07
C VAL A 154 -13.46 1.88 0.28
N ALA A 155 -13.34 3.01 0.99
CA ALA A 155 -14.49 3.84 1.36
C ALA A 155 -14.95 4.78 0.24
N THR A 156 -14.03 5.22 -0.63
CA THR A 156 -14.33 6.19 -1.70
C THR A 156 -14.35 5.53 -3.07
N LEU A 157 -13.35 4.68 -3.37
CA LEU A 157 -13.23 4.02 -4.68
C LEU A 157 -13.94 2.65 -4.71
N HIS A 158 -14.41 2.16 -3.56
CA HIS A 158 -15.14 0.90 -3.43
C HIS A 158 -14.34 -0.32 -3.93
N THR A 159 -13.02 -0.34 -3.72
CA THR A 159 -12.20 -1.50 -4.08
C THR A 159 -12.59 -2.72 -3.23
N PRO A 160 -13.05 -3.84 -3.85
CA PRO A 160 -13.52 -5.02 -3.11
C PRO A 160 -12.40 -5.95 -2.63
N LEU A 161 -11.16 -5.73 -3.07
CA LEU A 161 -10.01 -6.57 -2.79
C LEU A 161 -8.80 -5.73 -2.35
N ILE A 162 -8.16 -6.12 -1.25
CA ILE A 162 -6.79 -5.70 -0.92
C ILE A 162 -5.86 -6.91 -1.00
N MET A 163 -4.78 -6.80 -1.78
CA MET A 163 -3.68 -7.76 -1.75
C MET A 163 -2.46 -7.13 -1.07
N VAL A 164 -1.98 -7.78 0.00
CA VAL A 164 -0.70 -7.42 0.64
C VAL A 164 0.38 -8.36 0.10
N MET A 165 1.27 -7.81 -0.74
CA MET A 165 2.23 -8.58 -1.52
C MET A 165 3.66 -8.41 -0.99
N GLY A 166 4.17 -9.47 -0.35
CA GLY A 166 5.59 -9.63 -0.11
C GLY A 166 6.33 -10.09 -1.38
N HIS A 167 7.67 -10.05 -1.38
CA HIS A 167 8.44 -10.55 -2.52
C HIS A 167 9.77 -11.17 -2.11
N SER A 168 10.26 -12.08 -2.93
CA SER A 168 11.56 -12.73 -2.75
C SER A 168 12.68 -11.71 -2.60
N ASP A 169 13.63 -12.00 -1.72
CA ASP A 169 14.85 -11.21 -1.56
C ASP A 169 14.63 -9.74 -1.15
N CYS A 170 13.62 -9.47 -0.32
CA CYS A 170 13.28 -8.13 0.14
C CYS A 170 14.39 -7.48 0.99
N GLY A 171 14.90 -6.34 0.53
CA GLY A 171 15.96 -5.58 1.22
C GLY A 171 15.54 -5.04 2.59
N ALA A 172 14.30 -4.57 2.75
CA ALA A 172 13.82 -4.06 4.03
C ALA A 172 13.71 -5.17 5.09
N VAL A 173 13.27 -6.37 4.70
CA VAL A 173 13.25 -7.54 5.59
C VAL A 173 14.67 -7.99 5.95
N LYS A 174 15.62 -7.96 5.00
CA LYS A 174 17.03 -8.23 5.31
C LYS A 174 17.59 -7.21 6.31
N ALA A 175 17.37 -5.92 6.09
CA ALA A 175 17.81 -4.86 7.00
C ALA A 175 17.18 -5.00 8.40
N ALA A 176 15.91 -5.40 8.48
CA ALA A 176 15.24 -5.68 9.75
C ALA A 176 15.88 -6.86 10.51
N ARG A 177 16.42 -7.86 9.80
CA ARG A 177 17.10 -9.02 10.39
C ARG A 177 18.54 -8.75 10.78
N ASP A 178 19.16 -7.76 10.16
CA ASP A 178 20.54 -7.37 10.44
C ASP A 178 20.62 -6.60 11.78
N SER A 179 21.75 -6.77 12.47
CA SER A 179 22.15 -6.03 13.66
C SER A 179 22.97 -4.78 13.36
N ALA A 180 23.32 -4.53 12.10
CA ALA A 180 24.05 -3.35 11.69
C ALA A 180 23.32 -2.05 12.09
N PRO A 181 24.04 -1.01 12.54
CA PRO A 181 23.44 0.26 12.92
C PRO A 181 22.78 0.94 11.72
N LEU A 182 21.55 1.43 11.91
CA LEU A 182 20.77 2.15 10.91
C LEU A 182 20.67 3.63 11.27
N THR A 183 20.42 4.48 10.28
CA THR A 183 20.01 5.86 10.54
C THR A 183 18.63 5.88 11.24
N PRO A 184 18.27 6.94 11.98
CA PRO A 184 16.98 6.98 12.68
C PRO A 184 15.76 6.76 11.78
N LEU A 185 15.78 7.25 10.53
CA LEU A 185 14.68 7.05 9.58
C LEU A 185 14.61 5.61 9.06
N LEU A 186 15.76 4.97 8.80
CA LEU A 186 15.80 3.56 8.44
C LEU A 186 15.37 2.66 9.60
N GLU A 187 15.72 3.03 10.83
CA GLU A 187 15.26 2.33 12.03
C GLU A 187 13.74 2.39 12.17
N GLN A 188 13.14 3.58 11.96
CA GLN A 188 11.68 3.74 11.94
C GLN A 188 11.02 2.86 10.88
N LEU A 189 11.65 2.71 9.71
CA LEU A 189 11.15 1.87 8.61
C LEU A 189 11.15 0.38 8.99
N VAL A 190 12.24 -0.13 9.59
CA VAL A 190 12.37 -1.57 9.87
C VAL A 190 11.74 -2.01 11.19
N LYS A 191 11.54 -1.10 12.14
CA LYS A 191 10.91 -1.40 13.45
C LYS A 191 9.59 -2.21 13.34
N PRO A 192 8.60 -1.81 12.51
CA PRO A 192 7.38 -2.60 12.35
C PRO A 192 7.64 -3.97 11.69
N ILE A 193 8.62 -4.05 10.78
CA ILE A 193 9.01 -5.32 10.16
C ILE A 193 9.57 -6.26 11.24
N ARG A 194 10.50 -5.79 12.09
CA ARG A 194 11.09 -6.57 13.20
C ARG A 194 10.06 -7.18 14.13
N ALA A 195 8.95 -6.48 14.39
CA ALA A 195 7.86 -6.98 15.23
C ALA A 195 7.16 -8.23 14.65
N SER A 196 7.29 -8.50 13.35
CA SER A 196 6.73 -9.68 12.68
C SER A 196 7.70 -10.87 12.59
N LEU A 197 8.99 -10.64 12.85
CA LEU A 197 10.06 -11.60 12.59
C LEU A 197 10.26 -12.56 13.76
N SER A 198 10.87 -13.70 13.45
CA SER A 198 11.42 -14.61 14.45
C SER A 198 12.81 -15.02 13.98
N PRO A 199 13.84 -15.08 14.85
CA PRO A 199 15.24 -15.28 14.44
C PRO A 199 15.45 -16.57 13.63
N GLU A 200 14.71 -17.62 13.96
CA GLU A 200 14.83 -18.97 13.38
C GLU A 200 14.30 -19.07 11.93
N ASN A 201 13.58 -18.05 11.46
CA ASN A 201 12.91 -18.11 10.15
C ASN A 201 13.91 -17.98 8.99
N THR A 202 13.70 -18.77 7.94
CA THR A 202 14.31 -18.51 6.63
C THR A 202 13.86 -17.14 6.11
N LEU A 203 14.62 -16.54 5.18
CA LEU A 203 14.26 -15.22 4.63
C LEU A 203 12.89 -15.24 3.96
N ALA A 204 12.58 -16.28 3.19
CA ALA A 204 11.27 -16.45 2.57
C ALA A 204 10.14 -16.49 3.61
N THR A 205 10.33 -17.23 4.71
CA THR A 205 9.34 -17.29 5.80
C THR A 205 9.18 -15.95 6.49
N ALA A 206 10.28 -15.24 6.76
CA ALA A 206 10.25 -13.89 7.33
C ALA A 206 9.46 -12.90 6.44
N ILE A 207 9.66 -12.95 5.12
CA ILE A 207 8.93 -12.10 4.16
C ILE A 207 7.43 -12.41 4.19
N LYS A 208 7.06 -13.69 4.11
CA LYS A 208 5.64 -14.12 4.14
C LYS A 208 4.97 -13.70 5.44
N ARG A 209 5.65 -13.86 6.58
CA ARG A 209 5.16 -13.42 7.89
C ARG A 209 5.01 -11.90 7.97
N ASN A 210 5.94 -11.14 7.42
CA ASN A 210 5.84 -9.68 7.36
C ASN A 210 4.62 -9.23 6.54
N ALA A 211 4.37 -9.85 5.38
CA ALA A 211 3.17 -9.58 4.58
C ALA A 211 1.88 -9.92 5.35
N GLY A 212 1.82 -11.08 6.00
CA GLY A 212 0.67 -11.45 6.85
C GLY A 212 0.50 -10.54 8.07
N PHE A 213 1.59 -10.07 8.67
CA PHE A 213 1.54 -9.10 9.76
C PHE A 213 0.99 -7.76 9.28
N ALA A 214 1.48 -7.25 8.14
CA ALA A 214 0.98 -6.02 7.54
C ALA A 214 -0.52 -6.12 7.21
N ALA A 215 -0.99 -7.25 6.66
CA ALA A 215 -2.42 -7.50 6.43
C ALA A 215 -3.24 -7.42 7.72
N LYS A 216 -2.78 -8.06 8.81
CA LYS A 216 -3.43 -7.96 10.13
C LYS A 216 -3.46 -6.52 10.66
N GLN A 217 -2.42 -5.74 10.42
CA GLN A 217 -2.39 -4.34 10.86
C GLN A 217 -3.48 -3.49 10.18
N LEU A 218 -3.91 -3.84 8.95
CA LEU A 218 -4.95 -3.10 8.25
C LEU A 218 -6.25 -3.06 9.06
N THR A 219 -6.76 -4.22 9.49
CA THR A 219 -8.02 -4.28 10.25
C THR A 219 -7.84 -4.03 11.74
N GLN A 220 -6.66 -4.27 12.30
CA GLN A 220 -6.39 -3.92 13.72
C GLN A 220 -6.32 -2.42 13.96
N ARG A 221 -5.94 -1.64 12.94
CA ARG A 221 -5.68 -0.19 13.07
C ARG A 221 -6.71 0.67 12.34
N SER A 222 -7.51 0.08 11.46
CA SER A 222 -8.57 0.77 10.73
C SER A 222 -9.92 0.10 10.97
N ARG A 223 -10.85 0.81 11.62
CA ARG A 223 -12.25 0.39 11.69
C ARG A 223 -12.90 0.36 10.31
N VAL A 224 -12.55 1.30 9.42
CA VAL A 224 -13.09 1.37 8.05
C VAL A 224 -12.82 0.07 7.29
N LEU A 225 -11.58 -0.44 7.35
CA LEU A 225 -11.22 -1.69 6.69
C LEU A 225 -11.77 -2.92 7.42
N ALA A 226 -11.76 -2.91 8.76
CA ALA A 226 -12.32 -4.01 9.55
C ALA A 226 -13.82 -4.19 9.31
N ASP A 227 -14.59 -3.11 9.36
CA ASP A 227 -16.05 -3.13 9.15
C ASP A 227 -16.36 -3.57 7.70
N ALA A 228 -15.59 -3.09 6.71
CA ALA A 228 -15.76 -3.53 5.32
C ALA A 228 -15.49 -5.03 5.11
N GLU A 229 -14.51 -5.60 5.82
CA GLU A 229 -14.22 -7.03 5.78
C GLU A 229 -15.32 -7.85 6.47
N VAL A 230 -15.79 -7.42 7.64
CA VAL A 230 -16.89 -8.07 8.38
C VAL A 230 -18.20 -8.03 7.58
N ASP A 231 -18.48 -6.92 6.90
CA ASP A 231 -19.66 -6.75 6.05
C ASP A 231 -19.59 -7.54 4.72
N GLY A 232 -18.46 -8.18 4.42
CA GLY A 232 -18.22 -8.91 3.17
C GLY A 232 -18.03 -8.01 1.95
N ARG A 233 -17.82 -6.70 2.14
CA ARG A 233 -17.54 -5.73 1.05
C ARG A 233 -16.08 -5.71 0.64
N LEU A 234 -15.19 -6.20 1.51
CA LEU A 234 -13.75 -6.24 1.30
C LEU A 234 -13.22 -7.64 1.60
N THR A 235 -12.37 -8.15 0.71
CA THR A 235 -11.50 -9.31 0.99
C THR A 235 -10.06 -8.84 1.09
N ILE A 236 -9.34 -9.28 2.13
CA ILE A 236 -7.90 -9.03 2.27
C ILE A 236 -7.13 -10.34 2.08
N VAL A 237 -6.23 -10.38 1.11
CA VAL A 237 -5.38 -11.55 0.82
C VAL A 237 -3.91 -11.23 0.98
N VAL A 238 -3.13 -12.26 1.30
CA VAL A 238 -1.67 -12.18 1.42
C VAL A 238 -1.04 -12.95 0.27
N SER A 239 -0.05 -12.35 -0.37
CA SER A 239 0.66 -12.99 -1.48
C SER A 239 2.18 -12.82 -1.38
N TYR A 240 2.87 -13.65 -2.17
CA TYR A 240 4.32 -13.68 -2.28
C TYR A 240 4.72 -13.71 -3.76
N PHE A 241 5.43 -12.68 -4.21
CA PHE A 241 6.01 -12.57 -5.53
C PHE A 241 7.45 -13.12 -5.57
N ASP A 242 7.69 -14.16 -6.36
CA ASP A 242 9.03 -14.64 -6.66
C ASP A 242 9.60 -13.91 -7.88
N ILE A 243 10.62 -13.08 -7.67
CA ILE A 243 11.24 -12.24 -8.71
C ILE A 243 11.88 -13.10 -9.79
N ARG A 244 12.45 -14.27 -9.43
CA ARG A 244 13.16 -15.11 -10.38
C ARG A 244 12.19 -15.70 -11.40
N SER A 245 11.08 -16.28 -10.93
CA SER A 245 10.09 -16.90 -11.82
C SER A 245 9.04 -15.92 -12.34
N GLY A 246 8.91 -14.73 -11.74
CA GLY A 246 7.84 -13.78 -12.04
C GLY A 246 6.47 -14.21 -11.49
N LYS A 247 6.42 -15.21 -10.60
CA LYS A 247 5.16 -15.81 -10.13
C LYS A 247 4.72 -15.22 -8.81
N VAL A 248 3.42 -15.01 -8.66
CA VAL A 248 2.74 -14.67 -7.41
C VAL A 248 2.06 -15.93 -6.88
N SER A 249 2.16 -16.15 -5.58
CA SER A 249 1.49 -17.24 -4.86
C SER A 249 0.75 -16.68 -3.65
N LEU A 250 -0.41 -17.24 -3.32
CA LEU A 250 -1.08 -16.94 -2.05
C LEU A 250 -0.31 -17.57 -0.89
N VAL A 251 -0.39 -16.94 0.28
CA VAL A 251 0.36 -17.30 1.50
C VAL A 251 -0.56 -17.89 2.56
#